data_AF-A0A8E2DKK0-F1
#
_entry.id   AF-A0A8E2DKK0-F1
#
_cell.length_a   1.000
_cell.length_b   1.000
_cell.length_c   1.000
_cell.angle_alpha   90.00
_cell.angle_beta   90.00
_cell.angle_gamma   90.00
#
_symmetry.space_group_name_H-M   'P 1'
#
loop_
_entity.id
_entity.type
_entity.pdbx_description
1 polymer ?
#
loop_
_entity_poly.entity_id
_entity_poly.type
_entity_poly.pdbx_seq_one_letter_code
_entity_poly.pdbx_strand_id
1 'polypeptide(L)'
;MTLRPGYGALGLPIQLRANFFAVEVAKLPVIYDYDVAFEPKARARAERKRRVFALLEQHPQFAPFVGHIAHDHSQRLVSSKRLPQPLSVTVQHYEEGENGPRPNALTFTVTITLTNELDMAQMNSYVAGDPAAADVNLGPLISALNLVLEQHASRAGVRTSKNKYYFLTSQRFPPGLEMEAWKEFFVSVRPTSTAHACMRYEHNLQQGRG
;
A
#
# COMPACT_ATOMS: atom_id res chain seq x y z
N MET A 1 2.90 27.75 1.35
CA MET A 1 2.07 27.81 2.59
C MET A 1 2.81 28.67 3.61
N THR A 2 2.14 29.35 4.53
CA THR A 2 2.81 30.12 5.60
C THR A 2 3.33 29.17 6.68
N LEU A 3 4.55 29.40 7.18
CA LEU A 3 5.10 28.63 8.29
C LEU A 3 4.26 28.84 9.55
N ARG A 4 4.14 27.79 10.38
CA ARG A 4 3.52 27.88 11.69
C ARG A 4 4.30 28.92 12.53
N PRO A 5 3.65 29.97 13.06
CA PRO A 5 4.34 31.05 13.78
C PRO A 5 4.78 30.64 15.20
N GLY A 6 4.21 29.57 15.77
CA GLY A 6 4.56 29.07 17.10
C GLY A 6 3.57 28.02 17.61
N TYR A 7 3.74 27.62 18.87
CA TYR A 7 2.82 26.73 19.59
C TYR A 7 2.01 27.52 20.63
N GLY A 8 0.73 27.18 20.79
CA GLY A 8 -0.11 27.81 21.82
C GLY A 8 0.35 27.43 23.22
N ALA A 9 0.38 28.42 24.12
CA ALA A 9 0.86 28.26 25.51
C ALA A 9 -0.23 28.47 26.58
N LEU A 10 -1.46 28.83 26.17
CA LEU A 10 -2.58 29.06 27.08
C LEU A 10 -3.30 27.75 27.42
N GLY A 11 -3.78 27.65 28.66
CA GLY A 11 -4.54 26.50 29.16
C GLY A 11 -3.73 25.61 30.10
N LEU A 12 -4.39 24.60 30.65
CA LEU A 12 -3.77 23.60 31.51
C LEU A 12 -3.24 22.44 30.66
N PRO A 13 -1.98 22.00 30.83
CA PRO A 13 -1.46 20.82 30.14
C PRO A 13 -2.29 19.57 30.49
N ILE A 14 -2.67 18.82 29.47
CA ILE A 14 -3.38 17.53 29.61
C ILE A 14 -2.63 16.43 28.86
N GLN A 15 -2.72 15.20 29.38
CA GLN A 15 -2.21 14.03 28.69
C GLN A 15 -3.29 13.44 27.78
N LEU A 16 -2.95 13.28 26.50
CA LEU A 16 -3.84 12.70 25.49
C LEU A 16 -3.20 11.46 24.88
N ARG A 17 -4.06 10.52 24.47
CA ARG A 17 -3.66 9.43 23.58
C ARG A 17 -4.27 9.68 22.23
N ALA A 18 -3.44 9.60 21.21
CA ALA A 18 -3.86 9.75 19.84
C ALA A 18 -3.68 8.39 19.14
N ASN A 19 -4.55 8.11 18.17
CA ASN A 19 -4.55 6.91 17.30
C ASN A 19 -3.46 7.00 16.21
N PHE A 20 -2.27 7.39 16.63
CA PHE A 20 -1.15 7.81 15.82
C PHE A 20 0.06 7.00 16.29
N PHE A 21 0.52 6.08 15.44
CA PHE A 21 1.66 5.23 15.74
C PHE A 21 2.88 5.73 14.98
N ALA A 22 3.99 5.92 15.70
CA ALA A 22 5.26 6.31 15.11
C ALA A 22 5.79 5.17 14.23
N VAL A 23 6.10 5.49 12.98
CA VAL A 23 6.73 4.57 12.04
C VAL A 23 8.17 5.02 11.86
N GLU A 24 9.10 4.14 12.21
CA GLU A 24 10.49 4.27 11.81
C GLU A 24 10.61 3.71 10.41
N VAL A 25 10.77 4.58 9.42
CA VAL A 25 11.12 4.12 8.08
C VAL A 25 12.55 3.60 8.20
N ALA A 26 12.77 2.31 7.92
CA ALA A 26 14.08 1.70 7.90
C ALA A 26 15.08 2.59 7.14
N LYS A 27 16.38 2.49 7.43
CA LYS A 27 17.48 3.24 6.77
C LYS A 27 17.66 2.90 5.28
N LEU A 28 16.57 2.74 4.55
CA LEU A 28 16.49 2.61 3.12
C LEU A 28 16.78 4.00 2.55
N PRO A 29 17.88 4.17 1.79
CA PRO A 29 18.19 5.46 1.19
C PRO A 29 17.20 5.79 0.06
N VAL A 30 16.73 4.77 -0.66
CA VAL A 30 15.92 4.93 -1.87
C VAL A 30 14.81 3.88 -1.90
N ILE A 31 13.60 4.29 -2.32
CA ILE A 31 12.52 3.40 -2.72
C ILE A 31 12.40 3.45 -4.24
N TYR A 32 12.45 2.30 -4.90
CA TYR A 32 12.30 2.21 -6.36
C TYR A 32 10.83 2.10 -6.73
N ASP A 33 10.34 2.97 -7.60
CA ASP A 33 8.95 3.02 -8.06
C ASP A 33 8.85 2.49 -9.49
N TYR A 34 7.86 1.64 -9.74
CA TYR A 34 7.67 0.95 -11.01
C TYR A 34 6.22 1.06 -11.49
N ASP A 35 6.08 1.20 -12.80
CA ASP A 35 4.81 0.99 -13.51
C ASP A 35 4.70 -0.46 -13.94
N VAL A 36 3.50 -1.02 -13.80
CA VAL A 36 3.18 -2.40 -14.16
C VAL A 36 2.13 -2.43 -15.26
N ALA A 37 2.55 -2.94 -16.42
CA ALA A 37 1.68 -3.13 -17.58
C ALA A 37 1.31 -4.61 -17.75
N PHE A 38 0.09 -4.84 -18.25
CA PHE A 38 -0.47 -6.17 -18.48
C PHE A 38 -0.88 -6.30 -19.93
N GLU A 39 -0.39 -7.33 -20.61
CA GLU A 39 -0.83 -7.71 -21.94
C GLU A 39 -1.46 -9.11 -21.92
N PRO A 40 -2.64 -9.33 -22.54
CA PRO A 40 -3.45 -8.37 -23.27
C PRO A 40 -4.24 -7.42 -22.36
N LYS A 41 -4.08 -6.09 -22.54
CA LYS A 41 -4.73 -5.06 -21.71
C LYS A 41 -6.26 -5.20 -21.64
N ALA A 42 -6.90 -5.59 -22.75
CA ALA A 42 -8.35 -5.77 -22.84
C ALA A 42 -8.91 -6.86 -21.91
N ARG A 43 -8.08 -7.81 -21.47
CA ARG A 43 -8.50 -8.89 -20.57
C ARG A 43 -8.09 -8.66 -19.12
N ALA A 44 -7.28 -7.64 -18.83
CA ALA A 44 -6.71 -7.33 -17.52
C ALA A 44 -7.68 -6.54 -16.62
N ARG A 45 -8.84 -7.14 -16.29
CA ARG A 45 -9.79 -6.61 -15.30
C ARG A 45 -9.22 -6.69 -13.88
N ALA A 46 -9.69 -5.86 -12.95
CA ALA A 46 -9.15 -5.76 -11.58
C ALA A 46 -9.01 -7.11 -10.86
N GLU A 47 -10.06 -7.93 -10.84
CA GLU A 47 -10.02 -9.27 -10.23
C GLU A 47 -8.94 -10.18 -10.84
N ARG A 48 -8.84 -10.18 -12.17
CA ARG A 48 -7.81 -10.96 -12.88
C ARG A 48 -6.41 -10.44 -12.61
N LYS A 49 -6.22 -9.11 -12.55
CA LYS A 49 -4.91 -8.55 -12.20
C LYS A 49 -4.47 -9.00 -10.82
N ARG A 50 -5.37 -8.97 -9.83
CA ARG A 50 -5.10 -9.46 -8.48
C ARG A 50 -4.62 -10.92 -8.51
N ARG A 51 -5.31 -11.77 -9.27
CA ARG A 51 -4.89 -13.18 -9.46
C ARG A 51 -3.56 -13.30 -10.18
N VAL A 52 -3.33 -12.55 -11.25
CA VAL A 52 -2.05 -12.54 -11.99
C VAL A 52 -0.89 -12.10 -11.09
N PHE A 53 -1.09 -11.11 -10.21
CA PHE A 53 -0.07 -10.74 -9.22
C PHE A 53 0.23 -11.88 -8.24
N ALA A 54 -0.78 -12.59 -7.73
CA ALA A 54 -0.57 -13.74 -6.86
C ALA A 54 0.24 -14.86 -7.55
N LEU A 55 -0.04 -15.10 -8.84
CA LEU A 55 0.70 -16.06 -9.66
C LEU A 55 2.12 -15.57 -9.99
N LEU A 56 2.28 -14.27 -10.23
CA LEU A 56 3.57 -13.63 -10.48
C LEU A 56 4.48 -13.75 -9.25
N GLU A 57 3.97 -13.52 -8.04
CA GLU A 57 4.72 -13.70 -6.79
C GLU A 57 5.25 -15.14 -6.60
N GLN A 58 4.57 -16.14 -7.17
CA GLN A 58 4.99 -17.54 -7.13
C GLN A 58 5.93 -17.92 -8.28
N HIS A 59 6.05 -17.07 -9.31
CA HIS A 59 6.82 -17.38 -10.50
C HIS A 59 8.33 -17.44 -10.17
N PRO A 60 9.08 -18.46 -10.61
CA PRO A 60 10.49 -18.63 -10.24
C PRO A 60 11.40 -17.43 -10.55
N GLN A 61 11.12 -16.72 -11.63
CA GLN A 61 11.87 -15.51 -12.02
C GLN A 61 11.60 -14.31 -11.11
N PHE A 62 10.48 -14.31 -10.38
CA PHE A 62 10.02 -13.15 -9.61
C PHE A 62 9.97 -13.41 -8.10
N ALA A 63 9.81 -14.67 -7.68
CA ALA A 63 9.81 -15.12 -6.29
C ALA A 63 10.97 -14.57 -5.43
N PRO A 64 12.23 -14.45 -5.93
CA PRO A 64 13.32 -13.87 -5.16
C PRO A 64 13.11 -12.40 -4.73
N PHE A 65 12.24 -11.66 -5.42
CA PHE A 65 11.99 -10.25 -5.16
C PHE A 65 10.80 -9.99 -4.25
N VAL A 66 9.94 -10.99 -4.00
CA VAL A 66 8.65 -10.81 -3.29
C VAL A 66 8.83 -10.23 -1.88
N GLY A 67 9.93 -10.58 -1.19
CA GLY A 67 10.23 -10.03 0.14
C GLY A 67 10.61 -8.54 0.14
N HIS A 68 10.83 -7.94 -1.02
CA HIS A 68 11.31 -6.57 -1.17
C HIS A 68 10.28 -5.61 -1.78
N ILE A 69 9.14 -6.11 -2.23
CA ILE A 69 8.14 -5.35 -3.01
C ILE A 69 6.84 -5.10 -2.23
N ALA A 70 6.13 -4.05 -2.63
CA ALA A 70 4.72 -3.84 -2.34
C ALA A 70 4.01 -3.34 -3.61
N HIS A 71 2.74 -3.71 -3.83
CA HIS A 71 2.03 -3.34 -5.05
C HIS A 71 0.54 -3.15 -4.81
N ASP A 72 -0.10 -2.38 -5.68
CA ASP A 72 -1.54 -2.07 -5.58
C ASP A 72 -2.44 -3.10 -6.28
N HIS A 73 -1.85 -4.22 -6.75
CA HIS A 73 -2.48 -5.23 -7.58
C HIS A 73 -3.03 -4.71 -8.92
N SER A 74 -2.59 -3.53 -9.39
CA SER A 74 -3.11 -2.91 -10.59
C SER A 74 -2.06 -2.38 -11.55
N GLN A 75 -1.32 -1.34 -11.17
CA GLN A 75 -0.44 -0.60 -12.09
C GLN A 75 0.83 -0.10 -11.40
N ARG A 76 0.91 -0.13 -10.07
CA ARG A 76 2.06 0.39 -9.35
C ARG A 76 2.67 -0.67 -8.46
N LEU A 77 3.99 -0.74 -8.51
CA LEU A 77 4.81 -1.57 -7.64
C LEU A 77 5.96 -0.72 -7.10
N VAL A 78 6.25 -0.85 -5.81
CA VAL A 78 7.42 -0.25 -5.18
C VAL A 78 8.33 -1.34 -4.63
N SER A 79 9.64 -1.08 -4.60
CA SER A 79 10.62 -2.03 -4.10
C SER A 79 11.68 -1.35 -3.24
N SER A 80 12.14 -2.06 -2.22
CA SER A 80 13.31 -1.69 -1.40
C SER A 80 14.66 -1.97 -2.10
N LYS A 81 14.66 -2.78 -3.16
CA LYS A 81 15.84 -3.09 -3.98
C LYS A 81 15.56 -2.84 -5.45
N ARG A 82 16.57 -2.42 -6.20
CA ARG A 82 16.44 -2.25 -7.65
C ARG A 82 16.20 -3.62 -8.30
N LEU A 83 15.13 -3.72 -9.07
CA LEU A 83 14.80 -4.91 -9.85
C LEU A 83 15.60 -4.89 -11.17
N PRO A 84 15.99 -6.06 -11.71
CA PRO A 84 16.66 -6.11 -13.00
C PRO A 84 15.77 -5.49 -14.09
N GLN A 85 16.39 -4.90 -15.11
CA GLN A 85 15.68 -4.30 -16.25
C GLN A 85 16.32 -4.79 -17.56
N PRO A 86 15.53 -5.15 -18.58
CA PRO A 86 14.06 -5.21 -18.58
C PRO A 86 13.52 -6.38 -17.73
N LEU A 87 12.38 -6.18 -17.07
CA LEU A 87 11.68 -7.24 -16.34
C LEU A 87 10.29 -7.46 -16.95
N SER A 88 10.14 -8.59 -17.62
CA SER A 88 8.87 -9.04 -18.16
C SER A 88 8.69 -10.53 -17.85
N VAL A 89 7.55 -10.88 -17.28
CA VAL A 89 7.24 -12.24 -16.85
C VAL A 89 5.92 -12.66 -17.46
N THR A 90 5.94 -13.82 -18.11
CA THR A 90 4.75 -14.42 -18.71
C THR A 90 4.11 -15.39 -17.72
N VAL A 91 2.85 -15.16 -17.39
CA VAL A 91 2.09 -15.91 -16.39
C VAL A 91 0.83 -16.49 -17.03
N GLN A 92 0.65 -17.80 -16.92
CA GLN A 92 -0.60 -18.45 -17.31
C GLN A 92 -1.63 -18.28 -16.20
N HIS A 93 -2.79 -17.71 -16.54
CA HIS A 93 -3.86 -17.45 -15.61
C HIS A 93 -4.66 -18.73 -15.30
N TYR A 94 -4.86 -18.99 -14.02
CA TYR A 94 -5.78 -20.01 -13.51
C TYR A 94 -6.38 -19.53 -12.18
N GLU A 95 -7.57 -20.03 -11.84
CA GLU A 95 -8.28 -19.60 -10.63
C GLU A 95 -7.67 -20.21 -9.36
N GLU A 96 -8.01 -19.63 -8.22
CA GLU A 96 -7.62 -20.20 -6.92
C GLU A 96 -8.37 -21.52 -6.68
N GLY A 97 -7.65 -22.56 -6.25
CA GLY A 97 -8.19 -23.91 -6.10
C GLY A 97 -8.10 -24.81 -7.34
N GLU A 98 -7.68 -24.30 -8.50
CA GLU A 98 -7.35 -25.14 -9.65
C GLU A 98 -5.96 -25.78 -9.49
N ASN A 99 -5.78 -27.02 -9.96
CA ASN A 99 -4.51 -27.76 -9.93
C ASN A 99 -3.45 -27.22 -10.92
N GLY A 100 -3.68 -26.05 -11.52
CA GLY A 100 -2.79 -25.41 -12.48
C GLY A 100 -3.51 -24.92 -13.74
N PRO A 101 -2.77 -24.34 -14.69
CA PRO A 101 -3.32 -23.79 -15.92
C PRO A 101 -3.90 -24.87 -16.83
N ARG A 102 -5.09 -24.60 -17.37
CA ARG A 102 -5.72 -25.43 -18.41
C ARG A 102 -4.92 -25.34 -19.72
N PRO A 103 -5.05 -26.31 -20.65
CA PRO A 103 -4.29 -26.32 -21.91
C PRO A 103 -4.42 -25.05 -22.76
N ASN A 104 -5.54 -24.33 -22.65
CA ASN A 104 -5.79 -23.05 -23.34
C ASN A 104 -5.97 -21.89 -22.34
N ALA A 105 -5.23 -21.92 -21.24
CA ALA A 105 -5.27 -20.87 -20.23
C ALA A 105 -4.88 -19.51 -20.81
N LEU A 106 -5.62 -18.47 -20.42
CA LEU A 106 -5.30 -17.10 -20.80
C LEU A 106 -3.92 -16.74 -20.24
N THR A 107 -3.02 -16.32 -21.10
CA THR A 107 -1.67 -15.92 -20.69
C THR A 107 -1.58 -14.41 -20.60
N PHE A 108 -0.93 -13.92 -19.54
CA PHE A 108 -0.61 -12.51 -19.36
C PHE A 108 0.89 -12.30 -19.38
N THR A 109 1.35 -11.31 -20.12
CA THR A 109 2.70 -10.77 -20.01
C THR A 109 2.65 -9.57 -19.07
N VAL A 110 3.35 -9.66 -17.94
CA VAL A 110 3.46 -8.58 -16.97
C VAL A 110 4.82 -7.91 -17.15
N THR A 111 4.82 -6.63 -17.51
CA THR A 111 6.03 -5.83 -17.71
C THR A 111 6.17 -4.81 -16.60
N ILE A 112 7.33 -4.80 -15.95
CA ILE A 112 7.62 -3.95 -14.78
C ILE A 112 8.73 -2.98 -15.15
N THR A 113 8.39 -1.70 -15.25
CA THR A 113 9.29 -0.65 -15.75
C THR A 113 9.63 0.32 -14.63
N LEU A 114 10.91 0.55 -14.38
CA LEU A 114 11.35 1.55 -13.39
C LEU A 114 10.92 2.95 -13.86
N THR A 115 10.18 3.66 -13.03
CA THR A 115 9.70 5.02 -13.34
C THR A 115 10.38 6.08 -12.50
N ASN A 116 10.73 5.78 -11.25
CA ASN A 116 11.37 6.73 -10.34
C ASN A 116 12.24 6.06 -9.28
N GLU A 117 13.21 6.82 -8.80
CA GLU A 117 14.00 6.51 -7.60
C GLU A 117 13.65 7.56 -6.53
N LEU A 118 12.93 7.14 -5.49
CA LEU A 118 12.41 8.02 -4.46
C LEU A 118 13.42 8.11 -3.31
N ASP A 119 14.12 9.23 -3.22
CA ASP A 119 15.12 9.50 -2.19
C ASP A 119 14.46 9.79 -0.83
N MET A 120 14.72 8.93 0.16
CA MET A 120 14.20 9.06 1.51
C MET A 120 14.84 10.21 2.30
N ALA A 121 16.00 10.73 1.87
CA ALA A 121 16.62 11.90 2.51
C ALA A 121 15.69 13.12 2.47
N GLN A 122 14.91 13.27 1.39
CA GLN A 122 13.91 14.32 1.25
C GLN A 122 12.84 14.27 2.35
N MET A 123 12.36 13.06 2.67
CA MET A 123 11.40 12.86 3.76
C MET A 123 12.02 13.20 5.11
N ASN A 124 13.27 12.79 5.33
CA ASN A 124 13.99 13.03 6.58
C ASN A 124 14.23 14.52 6.82
N SER A 125 14.68 15.26 5.80
CA SER A 125 14.86 16.71 5.89
C SER A 125 13.53 17.43 6.14
N TYR A 126 12.45 17.01 5.47
CA TYR A 126 11.12 17.59 5.70
C TYR A 126 10.63 17.37 7.12
N VAL A 127 10.75 16.15 7.64
CA VAL A 127 10.31 15.79 9.00
C VAL A 127 11.17 16.48 10.06
N ALA A 128 12.46 16.67 9.80
CA ALA A 128 13.37 17.42 10.65
C ALA A 128 13.07 18.94 10.69
N GLY A 129 12.16 19.42 9.82
CA GLY A 129 11.79 20.83 9.75
C GLY A 129 12.84 21.70 9.06
N ASP A 130 13.64 21.14 8.15
CA ASP A 130 14.55 21.91 7.31
C ASP A 130 13.76 22.91 6.45
N PRO A 131 13.98 24.23 6.59
CA PRO A 131 13.30 25.24 5.78
C PRO A 131 13.50 25.03 4.27
N ALA A 132 14.65 24.49 3.85
CA ALA A 132 14.91 24.19 2.43
C ALA A 132 14.04 23.05 1.89
N ALA A 133 13.55 22.17 2.77
CA ALA A 133 12.68 21.07 2.41
C ALA A 133 11.18 21.43 2.41
N ALA A 134 10.80 22.66 2.78
CA ALA A 134 9.39 23.04 2.99
C ALA A 134 8.49 22.84 1.74
N ASP A 135 9.04 23.06 0.55
CA ASP A 135 8.33 22.95 -0.73
C ASP A 135 8.55 21.61 -1.45
N VAL A 136 9.24 20.66 -0.81
CA VAL A 136 9.51 19.33 -1.39
C VAL A 136 8.20 18.55 -1.56
N ASN A 137 7.97 18.03 -2.76
CA ASN A 137 6.80 17.20 -3.04
C ASN A 137 7.00 15.77 -2.48
N LEU A 138 6.55 15.56 -1.24
CA LEU A 138 6.56 14.23 -0.61
C LEU A 138 5.45 13.28 -1.11
N GLY A 139 4.57 13.72 -2.01
CA GLY A 139 3.42 12.93 -2.47
C GLY A 139 3.78 11.52 -2.96
N PRO A 140 4.78 11.35 -3.85
CA PRO A 140 5.22 10.04 -4.32
C PRO A 140 5.74 9.14 -3.19
N LEU A 141 6.57 9.68 -2.29
CA LEU A 141 7.13 8.99 -1.12
C LEU A 141 6.04 8.54 -0.14
N ILE A 142 5.15 9.45 0.25
CA ILE A 142 4.00 9.15 1.12
C ILE A 142 3.14 8.07 0.48
N SER A 143 2.89 8.17 -0.83
CA SER A 143 2.11 7.16 -1.53
C SER A 143 2.80 5.80 -1.61
N ALA A 144 4.13 5.75 -1.73
CA ALA A 144 4.90 4.52 -1.70
C ALA A 144 4.87 3.88 -0.30
N LEU A 145 5.05 4.68 0.76
CA LEU A 145 4.99 4.21 2.15
C LEU A 145 3.59 3.70 2.52
N ASN A 146 2.52 4.36 2.05
CA ASN A 146 1.16 3.84 2.19
C ASN A 146 1.04 2.44 1.57
N LEU A 147 1.58 2.25 0.37
CA LEU A 147 1.53 0.97 -0.32
C LEU A 147 2.25 -0.13 0.47
N VAL A 148 3.40 0.18 1.07
CA VAL A 148 4.14 -0.75 1.94
C VAL A 148 3.36 -1.09 3.21
N LEU A 149 2.81 -0.09 3.91
CA LEU A 149 2.06 -0.34 5.15
C LEU A 149 0.75 -1.11 4.91
N GLU A 150 0.13 -0.90 3.76
CA GLU A 150 -1.11 -1.59 3.39
C GLU A 150 -0.88 -3.02 2.87
N GLN A 151 0.36 -3.41 2.52
CA GLN A 151 0.65 -4.70 1.88
C GLN A 151 0.15 -5.91 2.68
N HIS A 152 0.22 -5.87 4.01
CA HIS A 152 -0.32 -6.95 4.82
C HIS A 152 -1.86 -6.96 4.79
N ALA A 153 -2.48 -5.79 4.95
CA ALA A 153 -3.93 -5.63 4.95
C ALA A 153 -4.54 -5.98 3.58
N SER A 154 -3.86 -5.69 2.47
CA SER A 154 -4.30 -6.02 1.12
C SER A 154 -4.27 -7.52 0.83
N ARG A 155 -3.40 -8.28 1.51
CA ARG A 155 -3.31 -9.74 1.40
C ARG A 155 -4.30 -10.46 2.32
N ALA A 156 -4.42 -10.01 3.56
CA ALA A 156 -5.21 -10.71 4.58
C ALA A 156 -6.66 -10.19 4.72
N GLY A 157 -6.94 -8.99 4.22
CA GLY A 157 -8.22 -8.31 4.36
C GLY A 157 -8.96 -8.08 3.05
N VAL A 158 -10.19 -7.61 3.19
CA VAL A 158 -11.02 -7.14 2.07
C VAL A 158 -10.98 -5.62 2.05
N ARG A 159 -10.60 -5.07 0.89
CA ARG A 159 -10.54 -3.62 0.68
C ARG A 159 -11.92 -3.10 0.28
N THR A 160 -12.41 -2.13 1.04
CA THR A 160 -13.70 -1.45 0.81
C THR A 160 -13.51 -0.13 0.06
N SER A 161 -12.43 0.59 0.38
CA SER A 161 -12.10 1.87 -0.23
C SER A 161 -10.60 2.15 -0.15
N LYS A 162 -10.16 3.35 -0.54
CA LYS A 162 -8.75 3.73 -0.43
C LYS A 162 -8.34 3.71 1.04
N ASN A 163 -7.31 2.91 1.35
CA ASN A 163 -6.72 2.79 2.68
C ASN A 163 -7.64 2.20 3.77
N LYS A 164 -8.77 1.58 3.38
CA LYS A 164 -9.69 0.95 4.32
C LYS A 164 -9.87 -0.53 4.05
N TYR A 165 -9.81 -1.31 5.12
CA TYR A 165 -9.85 -2.77 5.08
C TYR A 165 -10.71 -3.30 6.22
N TYR A 166 -11.46 -4.36 5.97
CA TYR A 166 -12.00 -5.21 7.03
C TYR A 166 -11.44 -6.62 6.91
N PHE A 167 -11.47 -7.36 8.02
CA PHE A 167 -10.97 -8.73 8.08
C PHE A 167 -12.13 -9.66 8.43
N LEU A 168 -12.19 -10.85 7.82
CA LEU A 168 -13.28 -11.79 8.05
C LEU A 168 -13.29 -12.38 9.48
N THR A 169 -12.16 -12.25 10.18
CA THR A 169 -11.99 -12.59 11.60
C THR A 169 -12.46 -11.46 12.54
N SER A 170 -12.79 -10.28 12.00
CA SER A 170 -13.32 -9.18 12.79
C SER A 170 -14.66 -9.55 13.43
N GLN A 171 -14.87 -9.06 14.65
CA GLN A 171 -16.13 -9.23 15.37
C GLN A 171 -17.30 -8.71 14.53
N ARG A 172 -18.29 -9.58 14.33
CA ARG A 172 -19.55 -9.26 13.62
C ARG A 172 -20.55 -8.73 14.62
N PHE A 173 -21.30 -7.71 14.22
CA PHE A 173 -22.44 -7.23 14.98
C PHE A 173 -23.70 -7.43 14.15
N PRO A 174 -24.72 -8.13 14.66
CA PRO A 174 -26.01 -8.21 14.01
C PRO A 174 -26.76 -6.88 14.27
N PRO A 175 -26.94 -6.00 13.26
CA PRO A 175 -27.69 -4.76 13.42
C PRO A 175 -29.21 -5.00 13.36
N GLY A 176 -29.66 -6.25 13.27
CA GLY A 176 -31.03 -6.65 12.90
C GLY A 176 -31.15 -6.97 11.40
N LEU A 177 -32.27 -7.60 11.00
CA LEU A 177 -32.72 -7.88 9.61
C LEU A 177 -31.59 -8.18 8.60
N GLU A 178 -31.11 -9.44 8.56
CA GLU A 178 -30.25 -10.02 7.50
C GLU A 178 -29.00 -9.20 7.09
N MET A 179 -28.59 -8.25 7.93
CA MET A 179 -27.40 -7.43 7.72
C MET A 179 -26.33 -7.84 8.72
N GLU A 180 -25.08 -7.73 8.32
CA GLU A 180 -23.93 -7.89 9.20
C GLU A 180 -23.12 -6.58 9.17
N ALA A 181 -22.80 -6.04 10.35
CA ALA A 181 -21.85 -4.95 10.44
C ALA A 181 -20.44 -5.49 10.72
N TRP A 182 -19.49 -5.00 9.93
CA TRP A 182 -18.09 -5.38 10.00
C TRP A 182 -17.24 -4.23 10.54
N LYS A 183 -16.28 -4.54 11.40
CA LYS A 183 -15.27 -3.57 11.85
C LYS A 183 -14.26 -3.31 10.74
N GLU A 184 -14.10 -2.05 10.41
CA GLU A 184 -13.17 -1.56 9.40
C GLU A 184 -11.96 -0.86 10.05
N PHE A 185 -10.84 -0.90 9.34
CA PHE A 185 -9.55 -0.33 9.70
C PHE A 185 -9.08 0.63 8.62
N PHE A 186 -8.76 1.85 9.01
CA PHE A 186 -8.09 2.83 8.15
C PHE A 186 -6.58 2.87 8.48
N VAL A 187 -5.74 2.93 7.45
CA VAL A 187 -4.28 3.07 7.60
C VAL A 187 -3.77 4.13 6.64
N SER A 188 -3.09 5.16 7.14
CA SER A 188 -2.43 6.14 6.26
C SER A 188 -1.16 6.69 6.88
N VAL A 189 -0.18 6.96 6.03
CA VAL A 189 1.07 7.66 6.35
C VAL A 189 0.85 9.17 6.32
N ARG A 190 1.22 9.82 7.41
CA ARG A 190 1.23 11.28 7.53
C ARG A 190 2.62 11.73 8.02
N PRO A 191 3.30 12.67 7.35
CA PRO A 191 4.50 13.29 7.90
C PRO A 191 4.11 14.11 9.14
N THR A 192 4.90 14.03 10.21
CA THR A 192 4.70 14.79 11.44
C THR A 192 6.03 15.33 11.95
N SER A 193 6.03 16.44 12.67
CA SER A 193 7.27 17.05 13.20
C SER A 193 7.97 16.22 14.28
N THR A 194 7.33 15.15 14.77
CA THR A 194 7.83 14.30 15.86
C THR A 194 8.14 12.86 15.42
N ALA A 195 7.72 12.44 14.22
CA ALA A 195 7.96 11.10 13.69
C ALA A 195 7.94 11.08 12.15
N HIS A 196 8.80 10.24 11.55
CA HIS A 196 8.95 10.09 10.09
C HIS A 196 7.63 9.82 9.37
N ALA A 197 6.76 9.03 9.98
CA ALA A 197 5.42 8.79 9.50
C ALA A 197 4.52 8.41 10.67
N CYS A 198 3.25 8.81 10.61
CA CYS A 198 2.28 8.43 11.60
C CYS A 198 1.10 7.69 10.99
N MET A 199 0.81 6.48 11.49
CA MET A 199 -0.34 5.68 11.07
C MET A 199 -1.60 6.19 11.80
N ARG A 200 -2.56 6.76 11.05
CA ARG A 200 -3.90 7.06 11.59
C ARG A 200 -4.78 5.82 11.52
N TYR A 201 -5.32 5.41 12.67
CA TYR A 201 -6.26 4.31 12.82
C TYR A 201 -7.68 4.81 13.06
N GLU A 202 -8.66 4.48 12.22
CA GLU A 202 -10.07 4.80 12.47
C GLU A 202 -10.94 3.57 12.47
N HIS A 203 -11.87 3.52 13.42
CA HIS A 203 -12.89 2.49 13.55
C HIS A 203 -14.21 3.01 12.97
N ASN A 204 -14.69 2.37 11.91
CA ASN A 204 -16.02 2.63 11.35
C ASN A 204 -16.80 1.30 11.26
N LEU A 205 -18.09 1.36 11.58
CA LEU A 205 -19.04 0.28 11.33
C LEU A 205 -19.69 0.55 9.97
N GLN A 206 -19.57 -0.39 9.03
CA GLN A 206 -20.31 -0.35 7.77
C GLN A 206 -21.27 -1.54 7.68
N GLN A 207 -22.44 -1.31 7.11
CA GLN A 207 -23.47 -2.32 6.88
C GLN A 207 -23.16 -3.08 5.59
N GLY A 208 -23.00 -4.40 5.68
CA GLY A 208 -22.94 -5.30 4.53
C GLY A 208 -24.27 -6.03 4.34
N ARG A 209 -24.66 -6.30 3.09
CA ARG A 209 -25.71 -7.28 2.76
C ARG A 209 -25.08 -8.66 2.66
N GLY A 210 -25.70 -9.64 3.33
CA GLY A 210 -25.33 -11.07 3.27
C GLY A 210 -25.58 -11.69 1.90
#